data_AF-A0A845UGG9-F1
#
_entry.id   AF-A0A845UGG9-F1
#
_cell.length_a   1.000
_cell.length_b   1.000
_cell.length_c   1.000
_cell.angle_alpha   90.00
_cell.angle_beta   90.00
_cell.angle_gamma   90.00
#
_symmetry.space_group_name_H-M   'P 1'
#
loop_
_entity.id
_entity.type
_entity.pdbx_description
1 polymer ?
#
loop_
_entity_poly.entity_id
_entity_poly.type
_entity_poly.pdbx_seq_one_letter_code
_entity_poly.pdbx_strand_id
1 'polypeptide(L)'
;MATSPVPDEIERGEAGTLTEDIARLGSLEKIVQGWDETQQRTVLALREGWEAIYKECLRRLIRTVQTFPQGATGLREAAADPYVYAVLRTLGLVRPSLQERIEAALDSVRPGLEGHGGNVELIELRPPDTVILRLLGSCHGCPSSSLTLSDGVEKAIREACPEIQHIETVERQYAATVPAGEGSEQRISPFAIGGRHAWLPTMRLEDLPRNGLLVREVLSDALLFWRDPNGDVYCYRNACAHLGMPLEDGEVDPAGVLTCPHHGFQFALESGECLTVPEVQLEPWAVRVINGEIQVRKDHD
;
A
#
# COMPACT_ATOMS: atom_id res chain seq x y z
N MET A 1 32.66 21.43 -32.26
CA MET A 1 32.88 20.29 -31.36
C MET A 1 31.78 20.36 -30.31
N ALA A 2 30.70 19.60 -30.52
CA ALA A 2 29.61 19.52 -29.55
C ALA A 2 30.05 18.57 -28.44
N THR A 3 30.10 19.08 -27.21
CA THR A 3 30.35 18.30 -26.00
C THR A 3 29.20 17.31 -25.81
N SER A 4 29.54 16.02 -25.74
CA SER A 4 28.59 14.93 -25.49
C SER A 4 27.87 15.15 -24.15
N PRO A 5 26.53 15.09 -24.09
CA PRO A 5 25.78 15.17 -22.84
C PRO A 5 25.65 13.81 -22.14
N VAL A 6 26.20 12.74 -22.72
CA VAL A 6 26.17 11.42 -22.09
C VAL A 6 27.25 11.40 -21.01
N PRO A 7 26.91 11.17 -19.73
CA PRO A 7 27.90 11.04 -18.67
C PRO A 7 28.92 9.97 -19.06
N ASP A 8 30.19 10.35 -19.14
CA ASP A 8 31.29 9.40 -19.11
C ASP A 8 31.14 8.59 -17.81
N GLU A 9 31.32 7.28 -17.92
CA GLU A 9 31.17 6.28 -16.85
C GLU A 9 29.76 5.69 -16.67
N ILE A 10 29.45 4.69 -17.50
CA ILE A 10 28.70 3.52 -17.02
C ILE A 10 29.65 2.78 -16.06
N GLU A 11 29.84 3.31 -14.86
CA GLU A 11 30.43 2.55 -13.76
C GLU A 11 29.62 1.25 -13.63
N ARG A 12 30.31 0.10 -13.67
CA ARG A 12 29.74 -1.19 -13.33
C ARG A 12 29.52 -1.22 -11.82
N GLY A 13 28.51 -0.50 -11.36
CA GLY A 13 28.08 -0.49 -9.97
C GLY A 13 27.54 -1.84 -9.56
N GLU A 14 27.75 -2.18 -8.29
CA GLU A 14 27.05 -3.25 -7.58
C GLU A 14 25.53 -3.17 -7.84
N ALA A 15 24.83 -4.31 -7.81
CA ALA A 15 23.39 -4.36 -8.11
C ALA A 15 22.62 -3.41 -7.16
N GLY A 16 22.18 -2.26 -7.68
CA GLY A 16 21.38 -1.28 -6.96
C GLY A 16 19.98 -1.82 -6.64
N THR A 17 19.31 -1.20 -5.68
CA THR A 17 17.91 -1.53 -5.37
C THR A 17 16.99 -1.20 -6.55
N LEU A 18 15.82 -1.86 -6.64
CA LEU A 18 14.87 -1.64 -7.74
C LEU A 18 14.47 -0.17 -7.85
N THR A 19 14.29 0.49 -6.72
CA THR A 19 13.96 1.91 -6.63
C THR A 19 15.05 2.79 -7.22
N GLU A 20 16.32 2.51 -6.94
CA GLU A 20 17.46 3.27 -7.48
C GLU A 20 17.58 3.09 -8.99
N ASP A 21 17.43 1.85 -9.48
CA ASP A 21 17.48 1.57 -10.92
C ASP A 21 16.31 2.24 -11.67
N ILE A 22 15.10 2.21 -11.11
CA ILE A 22 13.94 2.94 -11.67
C ILE A 22 14.21 4.45 -11.68
N ALA A 23 14.71 5.01 -10.59
CA ALA A 23 15.02 6.45 -10.51
C ALA A 23 16.10 6.86 -11.52
N ARG A 24 17.11 6.01 -11.72
CA ARG A 24 18.16 6.20 -12.73
C ARG A 24 17.59 6.17 -14.14
N LEU A 25 16.75 5.18 -14.46
CA LEU A 25 16.08 5.07 -15.77
C LEU A 25 15.21 6.30 -16.03
N GLY A 26 14.40 6.74 -15.06
CA GLY A 26 13.56 7.93 -15.21
C GLY A 26 14.38 9.21 -15.43
N SER A 27 15.57 9.31 -14.84
CA SER A 27 16.49 10.43 -15.08
C SER A 27 17.04 10.43 -16.52
N LEU A 28 17.37 9.25 -17.06
CA LEU A 28 17.80 9.10 -18.45
C LEU A 28 16.68 9.39 -19.44
N GLU A 29 15.45 8.95 -19.14
CA GLU A 29 14.28 9.24 -19.98
C GLU A 29 14.01 10.75 -20.08
N LYS A 30 14.16 11.51 -18.99
CA LYS A 30 14.08 12.98 -18.99
C LYS A 30 15.13 13.62 -19.89
N ILE A 31 16.35 13.07 -19.93
CA ILE A 31 17.40 13.56 -20.85
C ILE A 31 16.99 13.29 -22.30
N VAL A 32 16.50 12.08 -22.60
CA VAL A 32 16.03 11.70 -23.94
C VAL A 32 14.88 12.60 -24.41
N GLN A 33 13.97 13.00 -23.53
CA GLN A 33 12.88 13.93 -23.86
C GLN A 33 13.37 15.29 -24.36
N GLY A 34 14.59 15.71 -23.98
CA GLY A 34 15.22 16.94 -24.47
C GLY A 34 15.92 16.81 -25.82
N TRP A 35 16.05 15.61 -26.38
CA TRP A 35 16.70 15.35 -27.66
C TRP A 35 15.79 15.69 -28.84
N ASP A 36 16.36 15.81 -30.04
CA ASP A 36 15.56 15.98 -31.25
C ASP A 36 14.77 14.72 -31.62
N GLU A 37 13.72 14.86 -32.43
CA GLU A 37 12.82 13.75 -32.79
C GLU A 37 13.55 12.56 -33.43
N THR A 38 14.62 12.80 -34.20
CA THR A 38 15.36 11.72 -34.88
C THR A 38 16.19 10.93 -33.87
N GLN A 39 16.83 11.62 -32.94
CA GLN A 39 17.57 11.02 -31.84
C GLN A 39 16.64 10.21 -30.93
N GLN A 40 15.50 10.79 -30.53
CA GLN A 40 14.48 10.11 -29.74
C GLN A 40 13.99 8.83 -30.43
N ARG A 41 13.60 8.91 -31.70
CA ARG A 41 13.13 7.73 -32.46
C ARG A 41 14.19 6.64 -32.54
N THR A 42 15.46 7.02 -32.70
CA THR A 42 16.57 6.07 -32.83
C THR A 42 16.84 5.33 -31.52
N VAL A 43 16.89 6.03 -30.38
CA VAL A 43 17.13 5.40 -29.08
C VAL A 43 15.93 4.55 -28.65
N LEU A 44 14.71 5.00 -28.91
CA LEU A 44 13.49 4.24 -28.63
C LEU A 44 13.43 2.96 -29.48
N ALA A 45 13.72 3.04 -30.78
CA ALA A 45 13.77 1.86 -31.64
C ALA A 45 14.85 0.86 -31.20
N LEU A 46 16.01 1.34 -30.73
CA LEU A 46 17.05 0.47 -30.18
C LEU A 46 16.58 -0.23 -28.89
N ARG A 47 15.93 0.52 -27.98
CA ARG A 47 15.37 -0.03 -26.74
C ARG A 47 14.32 -1.10 -27.04
N GLU A 48 13.35 -0.78 -27.91
CA GLU A 48 12.29 -1.70 -28.34
C GLU A 48 12.87 -2.97 -28.99
N GLY A 49 13.93 -2.83 -29.79
CA GLY A 49 14.64 -3.96 -30.39
C GLY A 49 15.23 -4.91 -29.35
N TRP A 50 15.89 -4.38 -28.32
CA TRP A 50 16.43 -5.19 -27.23
C TRP A 50 15.34 -5.80 -26.35
N GLU A 51 14.30 -5.04 -26.00
CA GLU A 51 13.15 -5.54 -25.26
C GLU A 51 12.47 -6.72 -25.96
N ALA A 52 12.33 -6.66 -27.29
CA ALA A 52 11.77 -7.77 -28.08
C ALA A 52 12.62 -9.04 -27.97
N ILE A 53 13.95 -8.90 -28.02
CA ILE A 53 14.89 -10.02 -27.86
C ILE A 53 14.81 -10.61 -26.45
N TYR A 54 14.86 -9.77 -25.42
CA TYR A 54 14.78 -10.22 -24.02
C TYR A 54 13.45 -10.90 -23.72
N LYS A 55 12.33 -10.31 -24.19
CA LYS A 55 10.99 -10.89 -24.08
C LYS A 55 10.93 -12.29 -24.68
N GLU A 56 11.47 -12.48 -25.88
CA GLU A 56 11.46 -13.80 -26.53
C GLU A 56 12.42 -14.80 -25.87
N CYS A 57 13.59 -14.34 -25.42
CA CYS A 57 14.53 -15.15 -24.65
C CYS A 57 13.89 -15.68 -23.35
N LEU A 58 13.36 -14.78 -22.53
CA LEU A 58 12.70 -15.11 -21.27
C LEU A 58 11.45 -15.96 -21.49
N ARG A 59 10.65 -15.70 -22.52
CA ARG A 59 9.51 -16.55 -22.88
C ARG A 59 9.94 -18.00 -23.14
N ARG A 60 11.01 -18.21 -23.91
CA ARG A 60 11.53 -19.56 -24.18
C ARG A 60 12.09 -20.20 -22.93
N LEU A 61 12.85 -19.44 -22.13
CA LEU A 61 13.38 -19.90 -20.85
C LEU A 61 12.26 -20.36 -19.91
N ILE A 62 11.25 -19.52 -19.68
CA ILE A 62 10.07 -19.83 -18.85
C ILE A 62 9.39 -21.10 -19.36
N ARG A 63 9.16 -21.22 -20.67
CA ARG A 63 8.54 -22.41 -21.26
C ARG A 63 9.37 -23.67 -21.01
N THR A 64 10.70 -23.59 -21.14
CA THR A 64 11.60 -24.70 -20.84
C THR A 64 11.59 -25.03 -19.36
N VAL A 65 11.65 -24.03 -18.48
CA VAL A 65 11.63 -24.25 -17.02
C VAL A 65 10.34 -24.94 -16.60
N GLN A 66 9.21 -24.57 -17.18
CA GLN A 66 7.91 -25.18 -16.91
C GLN A 66 7.82 -26.68 -17.25
N THR A 67 8.75 -27.24 -18.03
CA THR A 67 8.77 -28.69 -18.30
C THR A 67 9.38 -29.51 -17.16
N PHE A 68 10.11 -28.87 -16.24
CA PHE A 68 10.66 -29.55 -15.07
C PHE A 68 9.60 -29.73 -13.97
N PRO A 69 9.65 -30.83 -13.20
CA PRO A 69 8.63 -31.17 -12.18
C PRO A 69 8.34 -30.09 -11.13
N GLN A 70 9.30 -29.22 -10.83
CA GLN A 70 9.17 -28.12 -9.85
C GLN A 70 9.27 -26.73 -10.52
N GLY A 71 9.39 -26.67 -11.84
CA GLY A 71 9.67 -25.43 -12.55
C GLY A 71 8.55 -24.39 -12.42
N ALA A 72 7.29 -24.82 -12.42
CA ALA A 72 6.15 -23.93 -12.23
C ALA A 72 6.07 -23.35 -10.80
N THR A 73 6.59 -24.06 -9.80
CA THR A 73 6.68 -23.56 -8.42
C THR A 73 7.85 -22.60 -8.28
N GLY A 74 9.04 -22.98 -8.75
CA GLY A 74 10.22 -22.12 -8.71
C GLY A 74 10.03 -20.82 -9.50
N LEU A 75 9.30 -20.84 -10.62
CA LEU A 75 8.96 -19.61 -11.35
C LEU A 75 8.00 -18.70 -10.58
N ARG A 76 7.07 -19.27 -9.78
CA ARG A 76 6.17 -18.49 -8.92
C ARG A 76 6.92 -17.86 -7.76
N GLU A 77 7.82 -18.62 -7.13
CA GLU A 77 8.69 -18.10 -6.07
C GLU A 77 9.63 -17.01 -6.59
N ALA A 78 10.23 -17.21 -7.76
CA ALA A 78 11.06 -16.18 -8.40
C ALA A 78 10.25 -14.92 -8.76
N ALA A 79 9.00 -15.07 -9.21
CA ALA A 79 8.13 -13.93 -9.51
C ALA A 79 7.62 -13.20 -8.25
N ALA A 80 7.89 -13.71 -7.03
CA ALA A 80 7.65 -12.98 -5.79
C ALA A 80 8.76 -11.96 -5.49
N ASP A 81 9.91 -12.05 -6.16
CA ASP A 81 10.94 -11.03 -6.11
C ASP A 81 10.48 -9.77 -6.89
N PRO A 82 10.51 -8.56 -6.28
CA PRO A 82 10.00 -7.35 -6.92
C PRO A 82 10.71 -6.99 -8.24
N TYR A 83 12.02 -7.24 -8.35
CA TYR A 83 12.80 -6.97 -9.56
C TYR A 83 12.36 -7.89 -10.69
N VAL A 84 12.25 -9.18 -10.39
CA VAL A 84 11.82 -10.19 -11.36
C VAL A 84 10.40 -9.89 -11.83
N TYR A 85 9.50 -9.59 -10.89
CA TYR A 85 8.12 -9.23 -11.22
C TYR A 85 8.06 -8.00 -12.13
N ALA A 86 8.75 -6.90 -11.77
CA ALA A 86 8.75 -5.67 -12.55
C ALA A 86 9.24 -5.89 -13.99
N VAL A 87 10.31 -6.66 -14.19
CA VAL A 87 10.83 -6.98 -15.53
C VAL A 87 9.87 -7.86 -16.31
N LEU A 88 9.36 -8.95 -15.71
CA LEU A 88 8.43 -9.86 -16.38
C LEU A 88 7.13 -9.15 -16.76
N ARG A 89 6.66 -8.22 -15.91
CA ARG A 89 5.49 -7.38 -16.13
C ARG A 89 5.71 -6.37 -17.24
N THR A 90 6.86 -5.68 -17.24
CA THR A 90 7.25 -4.70 -18.28
C THR A 90 7.33 -5.37 -19.66
N LEU A 91 7.89 -6.58 -19.71
CA LEU A 91 7.96 -7.36 -20.96
C LEU A 91 6.62 -8.02 -21.34
N GLY A 92 5.57 -7.93 -20.50
CA GLY A 92 4.27 -8.55 -20.74
C GLY A 92 4.31 -10.08 -20.77
N LEU A 93 5.17 -10.68 -19.95
CA LEU A 93 5.28 -12.13 -19.76
C LEU A 93 4.39 -12.63 -18.61
N VAL A 94 4.04 -11.74 -17.69
CA VAL A 94 3.07 -11.98 -16.61
C VAL A 94 1.88 -11.05 -16.83
N ARG A 95 0.67 -11.54 -16.52
CA ARG A 95 -0.55 -10.72 -16.60
C ARG A 95 -0.56 -9.74 -15.43
N PRO A 96 -1.13 -8.53 -15.62
CA PRO A 96 -1.33 -7.62 -14.52
C PRO A 96 -2.12 -8.27 -13.39
N SER A 97 -1.74 -7.99 -12.14
CA SER A 97 -2.51 -8.45 -11.00
C SER A 97 -3.89 -7.75 -10.97
N LEU A 98 -4.82 -8.28 -10.17
CA LEU A 98 -6.11 -7.62 -9.95
C LEU A 98 -5.92 -6.22 -9.38
N GLN A 99 -4.98 -6.06 -8.44
CA GLN A 99 -4.61 -4.77 -7.86
C GLN A 99 -4.09 -3.78 -8.91
N GLU A 100 -3.18 -4.19 -9.77
CA GLU A 100 -2.68 -3.32 -10.84
C GLU A 100 -3.78 -2.89 -11.81
N ARG A 101 -4.73 -3.77 -12.11
CA ARG A 101 -5.86 -3.45 -13.00
C ARG A 101 -6.83 -2.47 -12.34
N ILE A 102 -7.03 -2.59 -11.04
CA ILE A 102 -7.87 -1.66 -10.27
C ILE A 102 -7.18 -0.31 -10.18
N GLU A 103 -5.89 -0.28 -9.84
CA GLU A 103 -5.13 0.97 -9.74
C GLU A 103 -5.09 1.70 -11.09
N ALA A 104 -4.86 0.97 -12.19
CA ALA A 104 -4.95 1.54 -13.54
C ALA A 104 -6.36 2.07 -13.88
N ALA A 105 -7.41 1.42 -13.37
CA ALA A 105 -8.78 1.92 -13.53
C ALA A 105 -9.01 3.19 -12.73
N LEU A 106 -8.49 3.26 -11.49
CA LEU A 106 -8.54 4.45 -10.65
C LEU A 106 -7.77 5.60 -11.30
N ASP A 107 -6.54 5.38 -11.77
CA ASP A 107 -5.72 6.38 -12.48
C ASP A 107 -6.44 6.99 -13.67
N SER A 108 -7.26 6.22 -14.38
CA SER A 108 -8.04 6.73 -15.51
C SER A 108 -9.12 7.74 -15.12
N VAL A 109 -9.62 7.68 -13.88
CA VAL A 109 -10.68 8.56 -13.35
C VAL A 109 -10.14 9.67 -12.44
N ARG A 110 -8.94 9.52 -11.86
CA ARG A 110 -8.29 10.53 -10.99
C ARG A 110 -8.26 11.94 -11.61
N PRO A 111 -7.87 12.16 -12.88
CA PRO A 111 -7.86 13.51 -13.46
C PRO A 111 -9.23 14.20 -13.47
N GLY A 112 -10.31 13.43 -13.66
CA GLY A 112 -11.68 13.94 -13.59
C GLY A 112 -12.10 14.29 -12.17
N LEU A 113 -11.73 13.43 -11.20
CA LEU A 113 -12.00 13.68 -9.78
C LEU A 113 -11.25 14.91 -9.25
N GLU A 114 -9.98 15.05 -9.62
CA GLU A 114 -9.13 16.19 -9.23
C GLU A 114 -9.66 17.52 -9.78
N GLY A 115 -10.17 17.51 -11.02
CA GLY A 115 -10.86 18.67 -11.61
C GLY A 115 -12.11 19.12 -10.83
N HIS A 116 -12.69 18.22 -10.03
CA HIS A 116 -13.81 18.48 -9.12
C HIS A 116 -13.38 18.59 -7.66
N GLY A 117 -12.07 18.71 -7.39
CA GLY A 117 -11.50 18.89 -6.06
C GLY A 117 -11.51 17.62 -5.20
N GLY A 118 -11.60 16.45 -5.81
CA GLY A 118 -11.55 15.15 -5.14
C GLY A 118 -10.52 14.19 -5.70
N ASN A 119 -10.44 13.00 -5.12
CA ASN A 119 -9.57 11.91 -5.60
C ASN A 119 -10.13 10.55 -5.13
N VAL A 120 -9.46 9.45 -5.47
CA VAL A 120 -9.79 8.11 -5.01
C VAL A 120 -8.53 7.30 -4.74
N GLU A 121 -8.56 6.55 -3.64
CA GLU A 121 -7.51 5.64 -3.21
C GLU A 121 -8.08 4.22 -3.07
N LEU A 122 -7.32 3.23 -3.51
CA LEU A 122 -7.57 1.83 -3.19
C LEU A 122 -7.10 1.57 -1.75
N ILE A 123 -8.00 1.04 -0.91
CA ILE A 123 -7.68 0.69 0.48
C ILE A 123 -7.39 -0.80 0.61
N GLU A 124 -8.24 -1.64 0.02
CA GLU A 124 -8.14 -3.08 0.19
C GLU A 124 -8.78 -3.85 -0.97
N LEU A 125 -8.24 -5.04 -1.24
CA LEU A 125 -8.89 -6.06 -2.04
C LEU A 125 -9.22 -7.25 -1.16
N ARG A 126 -10.49 -7.41 -0.82
CA ARG A 126 -10.98 -8.56 -0.06
C ARG A 126 -11.34 -9.70 -1.02
N PRO A 127 -10.71 -10.87 -0.89
CA PRO A 127 -11.15 -12.06 -1.59
C PRO A 127 -12.62 -12.39 -1.23
N PRO A 128 -13.42 -12.92 -2.17
CA PRO A 128 -13.00 -13.30 -3.53
C PRO A 128 -13.05 -12.15 -4.57
N ASP A 129 -13.82 -11.10 -4.33
CA ASP A 129 -14.22 -10.15 -5.39
C ASP A 129 -14.65 -8.75 -4.89
N THR A 130 -14.20 -8.34 -3.70
CA THR A 130 -14.60 -7.07 -3.07
C THR A 130 -13.46 -6.06 -3.08
N VAL A 131 -13.74 -4.85 -3.57
CA VAL A 131 -12.79 -3.72 -3.57
C VAL A 131 -13.25 -2.67 -2.58
N ILE A 132 -12.36 -2.23 -1.71
CA ILE A 132 -12.62 -1.13 -0.77
C ILE A 132 -11.86 0.09 -1.24
N LEU A 133 -12.58 1.19 -1.44
CA LEU A 133 -12.05 2.46 -1.93
C LEU A 133 -12.28 3.56 -0.91
N ARG A 134 -11.47 4.61 -0.98
CA ARG A 134 -11.67 5.85 -0.25
C ARG A 134 -11.78 6.99 -1.23
N LEU A 135 -12.87 7.76 -1.15
CA LEU A 135 -12.98 9.00 -1.90
C LEU A 135 -12.37 10.14 -1.08
N LEU A 136 -11.61 11.00 -1.75
CA LEU A 136 -10.96 12.16 -1.17
C LEU A 136 -11.60 13.45 -1.68
N GLY A 137 -11.46 14.53 -0.92
CA GLY A 137 -11.84 15.90 -1.31
C GLY A 137 -13.35 16.19 -1.40
N SER A 138 -13.76 17.12 -2.27
CA SER A 138 -15.15 17.65 -2.35
C SER A 138 -16.19 16.67 -2.89
N CYS A 139 -15.79 15.48 -3.32
CA CYS A 139 -16.68 14.38 -3.71
C CYS A 139 -17.58 13.89 -2.56
N HIS A 140 -17.34 14.34 -1.32
CA HIS A 140 -17.98 13.85 -0.10
C HIS A 140 -19.22 14.62 0.40
N GLY A 141 -19.71 15.66 -0.28
CA GLY A 141 -20.72 16.53 0.36
C GLY A 141 -21.68 17.34 -0.52
N CYS A 142 -21.64 17.21 -1.84
CA CYS A 142 -22.66 17.81 -2.72
C CYS A 142 -23.62 16.72 -3.22
N PRO A 143 -24.89 16.68 -2.75
CA PRO A 143 -25.81 15.58 -3.02
C PRO A 143 -26.12 15.35 -4.51
N SER A 144 -25.78 16.30 -5.39
CA SER A 144 -25.96 16.16 -6.84
C SER A 144 -24.73 15.69 -7.61
N SER A 145 -23.54 15.67 -7.00
CA SER A 145 -22.27 15.38 -7.69
C SER A 145 -21.52 14.15 -7.14
N SER A 146 -21.74 13.79 -5.87
CA SER A 146 -21.12 12.62 -5.24
C SER A 146 -21.57 11.29 -5.86
N LEU A 147 -22.87 11.15 -6.13
CA LEU A 147 -23.44 9.95 -6.77
C LEU A 147 -22.83 9.66 -8.14
N THR A 148 -22.74 10.66 -9.02
CA THR A 148 -22.22 10.48 -10.38
C THR A 148 -20.72 10.20 -10.45
N LEU A 149 -19.95 10.71 -9.48
CA LEU A 149 -18.50 10.48 -9.42
C LEU A 149 -18.18 9.09 -8.86
N SER A 150 -18.91 8.64 -7.83
CA SER A 150 -18.84 7.27 -7.34
C SER A 150 -19.24 6.26 -8.42
N ASP A 151 -20.33 6.53 -9.15
CA ASP A 151 -20.76 5.68 -10.27
C ASP A 151 -19.68 5.60 -11.37
N GLY A 152 -18.95 6.69 -11.63
CA GLY A 152 -17.85 6.74 -12.59
C GLY A 152 -16.66 5.87 -12.17
N VAL A 153 -16.29 5.93 -10.89
CA VAL A 153 -15.23 5.08 -10.29
C VAL A 153 -15.63 3.62 -10.32
N GLU A 154 -16.84 3.28 -9.88
CA GLU A 154 -17.36 1.91 -9.88
C GLU A 154 -17.40 1.33 -11.29
N LYS A 155 -17.85 2.11 -12.26
CA LYS A 155 -17.88 1.72 -13.67
C LYS A 155 -16.48 1.43 -14.20
N ALA A 156 -15.52 2.31 -13.95
CA ALA A 156 -14.14 2.12 -14.41
C ALA A 156 -13.53 0.82 -13.86
N ILE A 157 -13.76 0.53 -12.58
CA ILE A 157 -13.29 -0.71 -11.95
C ILE A 157 -13.98 -1.94 -12.57
N ARG A 158 -15.30 -1.92 -12.75
CA ARG A 158 -16.03 -3.06 -13.34
C ARG A 158 -15.66 -3.31 -14.80
N GLU A 159 -15.35 -2.26 -15.56
CA GLU A 159 -14.86 -2.39 -16.94
C GLU A 159 -13.45 -2.99 -17.00
N ALA A 160 -12.55 -2.55 -16.12
CA ALA A 160 -11.18 -3.08 -16.04
C ALA A 160 -11.12 -4.46 -15.38
N CYS A 161 -12.04 -4.74 -14.44
CA CYS A 161 -12.10 -5.91 -13.57
C CYS A 161 -13.52 -6.49 -13.47
N PRO A 162 -14.00 -7.22 -14.51
CA PRO A 162 -15.34 -7.82 -14.51
C PRO A 162 -15.58 -8.84 -13.40
N GLU A 163 -14.51 -9.39 -12.82
CA GLU A 163 -14.57 -10.30 -11.68
C GLU A 163 -14.94 -9.62 -10.35
N ILE A 164 -14.86 -8.30 -10.24
CA ILE A 164 -15.23 -7.56 -9.03
C ILE A 164 -16.74 -7.40 -8.94
N GLN A 165 -17.36 -8.01 -7.93
CA GLN A 165 -18.80 -7.96 -7.71
C GLN A 165 -19.19 -6.84 -6.75
N HIS A 166 -18.36 -6.59 -5.73
CA HIS A 166 -18.66 -5.66 -4.66
C HIS A 166 -17.62 -4.53 -4.62
N ILE A 167 -18.10 -3.29 -4.57
CA ILE A 167 -17.26 -2.11 -4.37
C ILE A 167 -17.83 -1.37 -3.16
N GLU A 168 -17.00 -1.18 -2.14
CA GLU A 168 -17.35 -0.48 -0.92
C GLU A 168 -16.53 0.79 -0.83
N THR A 169 -17.17 1.89 -0.43
CA THR A 169 -16.47 3.17 -0.22
C THR A 169 -16.44 3.48 1.27
N VAL A 170 -15.26 3.76 1.81
CA VAL A 170 -15.10 4.24 3.20
C VAL A 170 -15.06 5.77 3.22
N GLU A 171 -15.74 6.39 4.19
CA GLU A 171 -15.79 7.85 4.30
C GLU A 171 -14.56 8.43 5.02
N ARG A 172 -14.19 9.65 4.62
CA ARG A 172 -13.17 10.48 5.28
C ARG A 172 -13.62 10.85 6.70
N GLN A 173 -12.95 10.38 7.74
CA GLN A 173 -13.16 10.87 9.11
C GLN A 173 -11.86 11.32 9.77
N TYR A 174 -11.62 12.64 9.76
CA TYR A 174 -10.83 13.42 10.73
C TYR A 174 -11.37 14.87 10.67
N ALA A 175 -11.69 15.62 11.74
CA ALA A 175 -11.29 15.60 13.14
C ALA A 175 -12.37 16.19 14.09
N ALA A 176 -12.33 15.77 15.36
CA ALA A 176 -12.73 16.47 16.59
C ALA A 176 -14.00 17.35 16.63
N THR A 177 -15.12 16.79 17.11
CA THR A 177 -15.89 17.35 18.25
C THR A 177 -16.92 16.32 18.75
N VAL A 178 -16.67 15.71 19.89
CA VAL A 178 -17.77 15.16 20.71
C VAL A 178 -18.37 16.37 21.45
N PRO A 179 -19.69 16.58 21.45
CA PRO A 179 -20.28 17.61 22.30
C PRO A 179 -19.88 17.31 23.75
N ALA A 180 -19.36 18.32 24.45
CA ALA A 180 -18.94 18.22 25.84
C ALA A 180 -20.13 17.77 26.70
N GLY A 181 -20.21 16.46 26.96
CA GLY A 181 -20.98 15.85 28.01
C GLY A 181 -20.04 15.58 29.17
N GLU A 182 -20.34 16.16 30.32
CA GLU A 182 -19.49 16.16 31.52
C GLU A 182 -19.09 14.74 31.94
N GLY A 183 -17.78 14.52 32.08
CA GLY A 183 -17.20 13.47 32.94
C GLY A 183 -17.11 12.05 32.37
N SER A 184 -16.35 11.83 31.28
CA SER A 184 -15.52 10.61 31.15
C SER A 184 -14.45 10.80 30.07
N GLU A 185 -13.19 10.47 30.38
CA GLU A 185 -12.04 10.53 29.48
C GLU A 185 -12.15 9.42 28.41
N GLN A 186 -13.03 9.60 27.43
CA GLN A 186 -13.18 8.64 26.33
C GLN A 186 -12.23 9.01 25.19
N ARG A 187 -11.20 8.20 24.99
CA ARG A 187 -10.27 8.29 23.85
C ARG A 187 -10.61 7.15 22.91
N ILE A 188 -11.13 7.47 21.73
CA ILE A 188 -11.61 6.48 20.76
C ILE A 188 -10.73 6.62 19.52
N SER A 189 -10.17 5.50 19.06
CA SER A 189 -9.39 5.46 17.84
C SER A 189 -10.25 5.87 16.63
N PRO A 190 -9.71 6.64 15.67
CA PRO A 190 -10.41 7.00 14.43
C PRO A 190 -10.83 5.77 13.60
N PHE A 191 -10.19 4.60 13.83
CA PHE A 191 -10.57 3.33 13.21
C PHE A 191 -11.77 2.64 13.89
N ALA A 192 -12.35 3.24 14.94
CA ALA A 192 -13.41 2.62 15.75
C ALA A 192 -14.85 2.97 15.31
N ILE A 193 -15.02 3.72 14.22
CA ILE A 193 -16.32 4.28 13.86
C ILE A 193 -16.95 3.39 12.76
N GLY A 194 -17.82 2.46 13.16
CA GLY A 194 -18.66 1.69 12.22
C GLY A 194 -18.83 0.19 12.44
N GLY A 195 -18.12 -0.43 13.39
CA GLY A 195 -18.19 -1.88 13.60
C GLY A 195 -19.45 -2.40 14.28
N ARG A 196 -19.84 -3.63 13.90
CA ARG A 196 -21.07 -4.34 14.35
C ARG A 196 -20.82 -5.26 15.56
N HIS A 197 -19.56 -5.52 15.90
CA HIS A 197 -19.15 -6.46 16.95
C HIS A 197 -19.08 -5.80 18.33
N ALA A 198 -19.12 -6.62 19.39
CA ALA A 198 -19.00 -6.13 20.76
C ALA A 198 -17.57 -5.66 21.06
N TRP A 199 -17.44 -4.62 21.87
CA TRP A 199 -16.16 -4.20 22.43
C TRP A 199 -15.66 -5.21 23.46
N LEU A 200 -14.41 -5.63 23.32
CA LEU A 200 -13.77 -6.62 24.16
C LEU A 200 -12.75 -5.93 25.08
N PRO A 201 -12.86 -6.11 26.41
CA PRO A 201 -11.85 -5.60 27.33
C PRO A 201 -10.53 -6.34 27.14
N THR A 202 -9.41 -5.62 27.28
CA THR A 202 -8.06 -6.17 27.07
C THR A 202 -7.18 -6.02 28.31
N MET A 203 -6.90 -4.78 28.73
CA MET A 203 -6.00 -4.47 29.84
C MET A 203 -6.26 -3.06 30.39
N ARG A 204 -5.61 -2.69 31.50
CA ARG A 204 -5.67 -1.32 32.02
C ARG A 204 -4.67 -0.45 31.28
N LEU A 205 -4.99 0.84 31.12
CA LEU A 205 -4.11 1.82 30.48
C LEU A 205 -2.75 1.96 31.18
N GLU A 206 -2.71 1.72 32.49
CA GLU A 206 -1.48 1.76 33.30
C GLU A 206 -0.52 0.61 33.01
N ASP A 207 -1.04 -0.52 32.50
CA ASP A 207 -0.22 -1.69 32.13
C ASP A 207 0.49 -1.49 30.78
N LEU A 208 0.03 -0.55 29.96
CA LEU A 208 0.66 -0.18 28.68
C LEU A 208 1.70 0.92 28.91
N PRO A 209 3.02 0.61 28.80
CA PRO A 209 4.07 1.60 29.00
C PRO A 209 3.97 2.75 27.99
N ARG A 210 4.25 3.97 28.43
CA ARG A 210 4.34 5.13 27.53
C ARG A 210 5.49 4.93 26.55
N ASN A 211 5.22 5.19 25.28
CA ASN A 211 6.08 4.95 24.13
C ASN A 211 6.59 3.50 23.99
N GLY A 212 5.95 2.53 24.65
CA GLY A 212 6.33 1.12 24.58
C GLY A 212 5.29 0.29 23.82
N LEU A 213 5.74 -0.88 23.38
CA LEU A 213 4.89 -1.90 22.78
C LEU A 213 4.43 -2.91 23.82
N LEU A 214 3.23 -3.45 23.62
CA LEU A 214 2.73 -4.57 24.41
C LEU A 214 1.81 -5.43 23.54
N VAL A 215 1.96 -6.75 23.59
CA VAL A 215 1.10 -7.67 22.85
C VAL A 215 0.08 -8.35 23.77
N ARG A 216 -1.15 -8.53 23.26
CA ARG A 216 -2.19 -9.35 23.90
C ARG A 216 -2.91 -10.20 22.88
N GLU A 217 -3.25 -11.42 23.26
CA GLU A 217 -4.14 -12.28 22.46
C GLU A 217 -5.61 -11.93 22.74
N VAL A 218 -6.37 -11.69 21.67
CA VAL A 218 -7.82 -11.41 21.73
C VAL A 218 -8.50 -12.19 20.60
N LEU A 219 -9.48 -13.04 20.92
CA LEU A 219 -10.19 -13.89 19.94
C LEU A 219 -9.27 -14.71 19.00
N SER A 220 -8.08 -15.12 19.47
CA SER A 220 -7.04 -15.83 18.71
C SER A 220 -6.17 -14.97 17.78
N ASP A 221 -6.37 -13.64 17.76
CA ASP A 221 -5.47 -12.70 17.11
C ASP A 221 -4.48 -12.13 18.13
N ALA A 222 -3.19 -12.11 17.79
CA ALA A 222 -2.18 -11.40 18.57
C ALA A 222 -2.22 -9.92 18.17
N LEU A 223 -2.53 -9.04 19.13
CA LEU A 223 -2.67 -7.61 18.91
C LEU A 223 -1.52 -6.84 19.55
N LEU A 224 -0.91 -5.94 18.79
CA LEU A 224 0.14 -5.03 19.20
C LEU A 224 -0.46 -3.70 19.62
N PHE A 225 -0.20 -3.30 20.86
CA PHE A 225 -0.61 -2.01 21.41
C PHE A 225 0.58 -1.09 21.53
N TRP A 226 0.38 0.18 21.16
CA TRP A 226 1.32 1.26 21.40
C TRP A 226 0.62 2.42 22.09
N ARG A 227 1.32 3.08 23.01
CA ARG A 227 0.86 4.29 23.67
C ARG A 227 1.81 5.43 23.36
N ASP A 228 1.32 6.47 22.73
CA ASP A 228 2.14 7.63 22.40
C ASP A 228 2.52 8.44 23.67
N PRO A 229 3.42 9.45 23.54
CA PRO A 229 3.75 10.34 24.65
C PRO A 229 2.57 11.14 25.23
N ASN A 230 1.55 11.46 24.42
CA ASN A 230 0.32 12.16 24.83
C ASN A 230 -0.67 11.23 25.58
N GLY A 231 -0.41 9.93 25.54
CA GLY A 231 -1.15 8.87 26.20
C GLY A 231 -2.31 8.31 25.36
N ASP A 232 -2.36 8.62 24.08
CA ASP A 232 -3.27 7.99 23.12
C ASP A 232 -2.82 6.56 22.80
N VAL A 233 -3.78 5.69 22.52
CA VAL A 233 -3.55 4.24 22.36
C VAL A 233 -3.89 3.83 20.94
N TYR A 234 -2.97 3.10 20.34
CA TYR A 234 -3.05 2.55 19.00
C TYR A 234 -2.99 1.03 19.10
N CYS A 235 -3.71 0.35 18.22
CA CYS A 235 -3.80 -1.10 18.21
C CYS A 235 -3.71 -1.59 16.77
N TYR A 236 -2.84 -2.57 16.56
CA TYR A 236 -2.64 -3.22 15.28
C TYR A 236 -2.64 -4.73 15.49
N ARG A 237 -2.81 -5.50 14.42
CA ARG A 237 -2.39 -6.90 14.44
C ARG A 237 -0.87 -6.96 14.63
N ASN A 238 -0.39 -7.87 15.46
CA ASN A 238 1.03 -8.11 15.69
C ASN A 238 1.64 -8.91 14.52
N ALA A 239 1.58 -8.33 13.34
CA ALA A 239 2.03 -8.93 12.09
C ALA A 239 2.57 -7.83 11.18
N CYS A 240 3.84 -7.93 10.82
CA CYS A 240 4.47 -7.01 9.87
C CYS A 240 3.75 -7.10 8.52
N ALA A 241 3.36 -5.95 7.96
CA ALA A 241 2.65 -5.90 6.68
C ALA A 241 3.47 -6.43 5.47
N HIS A 242 4.76 -6.74 5.67
CA HIS A 242 5.61 -7.40 4.68
C HIS A 242 5.34 -8.91 4.56
N LEU A 243 5.65 -9.70 5.59
CA LEU A 243 5.56 -11.17 5.58
C LEU A 243 4.79 -11.74 6.78
N GLY A 244 4.08 -10.90 7.53
CA GLY A 244 3.29 -11.31 8.69
C GLY A 244 4.10 -11.69 9.93
N MET A 245 5.41 -11.45 9.94
CA MET A 245 6.26 -11.75 11.10
C MET A 245 5.91 -10.87 12.29
N PRO A 246 6.01 -11.38 13.54
CA PRO A 246 5.73 -10.59 14.74
C PRO A 246 6.53 -9.28 14.80
N LEU A 247 5.90 -8.26 15.38
CA LEU A 247 6.45 -6.91 15.52
C LEU A 247 6.84 -6.58 16.96
N GLU A 248 6.53 -7.48 17.90
CA GLU A 248 6.66 -7.28 19.34
C GLU A 248 8.06 -6.98 19.84
N ASP A 249 9.08 -7.54 19.18
CA ASP A 249 10.50 -7.29 19.48
C ASP A 249 11.09 -6.13 18.65
N GLY A 250 10.24 -5.36 17.96
CA GLY A 250 10.67 -4.20 17.17
C GLY A 250 11.04 -3.00 18.03
N GLU A 251 12.00 -2.21 17.53
CA GLU A 251 12.41 -0.98 18.20
C GLU A 251 11.49 0.18 17.79
N VAL A 252 11.01 0.94 18.78
CA VAL A 252 10.22 2.16 18.56
C VAL A 252 11.08 3.37 18.91
N ASP A 253 11.25 4.26 17.95
CA ASP A 253 12.01 5.49 18.16
C ASP A 253 11.17 6.57 18.89
N PRO A 254 11.77 7.70 19.31
CA PRO A 254 11.04 8.79 19.97
C PRO A 254 9.98 9.47 19.10
N ALA A 255 10.00 9.29 17.78
CA ALA A 255 9.00 9.82 16.84
C ALA A 255 7.82 8.85 16.63
N GLY A 256 7.83 7.68 17.27
CA GLY A 256 6.79 6.66 17.11
C GLY A 256 6.95 5.82 15.85
N VAL A 257 8.18 5.72 15.31
CA VAL A 257 8.48 4.82 14.19
C VAL A 257 8.91 3.47 14.72
N LEU A 258 8.15 2.43 14.39
CA LEU A 258 8.47 1.03 14.67
C LEU A 258 9.33 0.45 13.55
N THR A 259 10.48 -0.11 13.90
CA THR A 259 11.30 -0.91 12.97
C THR A 259 11.06 -2.40 13.21
N CYS A 260 10.58 -3.12 12.19
CA CYS A 260 10.38 -4.57 12.24
C CYS A 260 11.74 -5.28 12.45
N PRO A 261 11.86 -6.17 13.45
CA PRO A 261 13.13 -6.77 13.85
C PRO A 261 13.66 -7.81 12.85
N HIS A 262 12.83 -8.23 11.89
CA HIS A 262 13.19 -9.28 10.93
C HIS A 262 13.81 -8.75 9.64
N HIS A 263 13.24 -7.67 9.08
CA HIS A 263 13.60 -7.18 7.74
C HIS A 263 13.73 -5.64 7.68
N GLY A 264 13.65 -4.94 8.82
CA GLY A 264 13.90 -3.50 8.90
C GLY A 264 12.80 -2.59 8.35
N PHE A 265 11.63 -3.13 8.00
CA PHE A 265 10.47 -2.31 7.59
C PHE A 265 10.08 -1.35 8.70
N GLN A 266 9.88 -0.09 8.35
CA GLN A 266 9.57 0.98 9.28
C GLN A 266 8.12 1.41 9.16
N PHE A 267 7.44 1.60 10.29
CA PHE A 267 6.03 1.97 10.35
C PHE A 267 5.82 3.15 11.27
N ALA A 268 5.11 4.19 10.82
CA ALA A 268 4.64 5.25 11.70
C ALA A 268 3.46 4.72 12.54
N LEU A 269 3.65 4.51 13.85
CA LEU A 269 2.64 3.90 14.72
C LEU A 269 1.41 4.77 14.98
N GLU A 270 1.45 6.05 14.64
CA GLU A 270 0.28 6.93 14.71
C GLU A 270 -0.73 6.62 13.60
N SER A 271 -0.24 6.35 12.38
CA SER A 271 -1.08 6.07 11.21
C SER A 271 -1.14 4.59 10.86
N GLY A 272 -0.12 3.81 11.23
CA GLY A 272 0.17 2.47 10.75
C GLY A 272 0.91 2.43 9.41
N GLU A 273 1.19 3.57 8.79
CA GLU A 273 1.78 3.67 7.45
C GLU A 273 3.21 3.11 7.42
N CYS A 274 3.52 2.32 6.40
CA CYS A 274 4.87 1.87 6.12
C CYS A 274 5.68 3.00 5.50
N LEU A 275 6.75 3.40 6.17
CA LEU A 275 7.68 4.42 5.70
C LEU A 275 8.72 3.87 4.72
N THR A 276 8.89 2.54 4.69
CA THR A 276 9.82 1.85 3.78
C THR A 276 9.23 1.62 2.40
N VAL A 277 7.92 1.33 2.34
CA VAL A 277 7.20 1.04 1.10
C VAL A 277 5.89 1.83 1.13
N PRO A 278 5.72 2.84 0.25
CA PRO A 278 4.46 3.57 0.15
C PRO A 278 3.27 2.62 -0.05
N GLU A 279 2.10 3.01 0.45
CA GLU A 279 0.82 2.28 0.29
C GLU A 279 0.72 0.93 1.04
N VAL A 280 1.76 0.52 1.77
CA VAL A 280 1.71 -0.60 2.71
C VAL A 280 1.36 -0.06 4.10
N GLN A 281 0.49 -0.74 4.84
CA GLN A 281 0.04 -0.30 6.17
C GLN A 281 -0.12 -1.48 7.14
N LEU A 282 0.15 -1.24 8.42
CA LEU A 282 -0.22 -2.15 9.50
C LEU A 282 -1.74 -2.31 9.55
N GLU A 283 -2.21 -3.53 9.78
CA GLU A 283 -3.63 -3.85 9.94
C GLU A 283 -4.15 -3.27 11.27
N PRO A 284 -4.95 -2.18 11.27
CA PRO A 284 -5.38 -1.54 12.49
C PRO A 284 -6.54 -2.29 13.13
N TRP A 285 -6.61 -2.22 14.46
CA TRP A 285 -7.77 -2.67 15.24
C TRP A 285 -8.43 -1.47 15.91
N ALA A 286 -9.77 -1.45 15.90
CA ALA A 286 -10.52 -0.45 16.63
C ALA A 286 -10.19 -0.56 18.13
N VAL A 287 -9.69 0.53 18.70
CA VAL A 287 -9.32 0.61 20.12
C VAL A 287 -9.95 1.83 20.77
N ARG A 288 -10.35 1.69 22.03
CA ARG A 288 -10.82 2.81 22.86
C ARG A 288 -10.40 2.65 24.30
N VAL A 289 -10.35 3.76 25.02
CA VAL A 289 -10.16 3.79 26.47
C VAL A 289 -11.41 4.33 27.13
N ILE A 290 -11.99 3.56 28.05
CA ILE A 290 -13.14 3.97 28.87
C ILE A 290 -12.80 3.67 30.33
N ASN A 291 -12.85 4.69 31.20
CA ASN A 291 -12.58 4.56 32.63
C ASN A 291 -11.24 3.87 32.96
N GLY A 292 -10.21 4.13 32.14
CA GLY A 292 -8.87 3.54 32.31
C GLY A 292 -8.72 2.10 31.81
N GLU A 293 -9.75 1.51 31.19
CA GLU A 293 -9.70 0.19 30.55
C GLU A 293 -9.57 0.35 29.03
N ILE A 294 -8.62 -0.39 28.44
CA ILE A 294 -8.44 -0.49 27.00
C ILE A 294 -9.37 -1.58 26.48
N GLN A 295 -10.20 -1.22 25.51
CA GLN A 295 -11.13 -2.12 24.83
C GLN A 295 -10.84 -2.11 23.34
N VAL A 296 -10.93 -3.27 22.71
CA VAL A 296 -10.76 -3.43 21.26
C VAL A 296 -12.00 -4.01 20.62
N ARG A 297 -12.15 -3.82 19.32
CA ARG A 297 -13.19 -4.47 18.53
C ARG A 297 -12.61 -4.90 17.20
N LYS A 298 -12.96 -6.12 16.79
CA LYS A 298 -12.71 -6.62 15.44
C LYS A 298 -13.80 -6.08 14.52
N ASP A 299 -13.44 -5.34 13.48
CA ASP A 299 -14.44 -4.78 12.56
C ASP A 299 -14.82 -5.75 11.42
N HIS A 300 -14.07 -6.86 11.26
CA HIS A 300 -14.30 -7.93 10.27
C HIS A 300 -13.95 -9.33 10.83
N ASP A 301 -14.79 -10.35 10.62
CA ASP A 301 -14.51 -11.73 11.04
C ASP A 301 -13.40 -12.40 10.21
#